data_AF-S0G778-F1
#
_entry.id   AF-S0G778-F1
#
_cell.length_a   1.000
_cell.length_b   1.000
_cell.length_c   1.000
_cell.angle_alpha   90.00
_cell.angle_beta   90.00
_cell.angle_gamma   90.00
#
_symmetry.space_group_name_H-M   'P 1'
#
loop_
_entity.id
_entity.type
_entity.pdbx_description
1 polymer ?
#
loop_
_entity_poly.entity_id
_entity_poly.type
_entity_poly.pdbx_seq_one_letter_code
_entity_poly.pdbx_strand_id
1 'polypeptide(L)'
;MIPVIQDAIAARIKRTEIGFQKTEKEIQKFEKQYHISSDDFLTAYTSDDLSGGDEDYISWMGEIKLREALLEEIKALREIEYVC
;
A
#
# COMPACT_ATOMS: atom_id res chain seq x y z
N MET A 1 27.37 -4.09 -10.21
CA MET A 1 26.23 -4.65 -10.99
C MET A 1 26.33 -4.31 -12.51
N ILE A 2 25.70 -5.08 -13.41
CA ILE A 2 25.58 -4.74 -14.86
C ILE A 2 24.59 -3.55 -15.00
N PRO A 3 24.90 -2.48 -15.76
CA PRO A 3 24.06 -1.26 -15.84
C PRO A 3 22.59 -1.52 -16.16
N VAL A 4 22.31 -2.47 -17.06
CA VAL A 4 20.95 -2.87 -17.44
C VAL A 4 20.14 -3.39 -16.25
N ILE A 5 20.79 -4.05 -15.29
CA ILE A 5 20.13 -4.56 -14.08
C ILE A 5 19.82 -3.41 -13.12
N GLN A 6 20.73 -2.44 -12.96
CA GLN A 6 20.50 -1.24 -12.14
C GLN A 6 19.31 -0.44 -12.68
N ASP A 7 19.28 -0.19 -13.99
CA ASP A 7 18.18 0.53 -14.64
C ASP A 7 16.84 -0.20 -14.47
N ALA A 8 16.85 -1.54 -14.55
CA ALA A 8 15.65 -2.34 -14.35
C ALA A 8 15.13 -2.27 -12.90
N ILE A 9 16.02 -2.32 -11.90
CA ILE A 9 15.69 -2.19 -10.48
C ILE A 9 15.13 -0.79 -10.20
N ALA A 10 15.81 0.27 -10.63
CA ALA A 10 15.36 1.65 -10.46
C ALA A 10 13.98 1.88 -11.11
N ALA A 11 13.76 1.34 -12.32
CA ALA A 11 12.48 1.41 -13.00
C ALA A 11 11.38 0.64 -12.26
N ARG A 12 11.71 -0.50 -11.63
CA ARG A 12 10.75 -1.25 -10.80
C ARG A 12 10.40 -0.45 -9.54
N ILE A 13 11.38 0.05 -8.80
CA ILE A 13 11.18 0.90 -7.60
C ILE A 13 10.22 2.04 -7.95
N LYS A 14 10.49 2.79 -9.02
CA LYS A 14 9.65 3.92 -9.44
C LYS A 14 8.20 3.50 -9.75
N ARG A 15 7.99 2.35 -10.40
CA ARG A 15 6.64 1.84 -10.67
C ARG A 15 5.91 1.42 -9.39
N THR A 16 6.63 0.75 -8.49
CA THR A 16 6.08 0.28 -7.20
C THR A 16 5.72 1.48 -6.31
N GLU A 17 6.54 2.55 -6.30
CA GLU A 17 6.24 3.81 -5.60
C GLU A 17 4.99 4.52 -6.15
N ILE A 18 4.77 4.51 -7.47
CA ILE A 18 3.54 5.05 -8.06
C ILE A 18 2.31 4.26 -7.58
N GLY A 19 2.42 2.93 -7.53
CA GLY A 19 1.38 2.07 -6.96
C GLY A 19 1.11 2.40 -5.49
N PHE A 20 2.17 2.52 -4.70
CA PHE A 20 2.08 2.85 -3.27
C PHE A 20 1.36 4.19 -3.05
N GLN A 21 1.74 5.23 -3.79
CA GLN A 21 1.09 6.55 -3.70
C GLN A 21 -0.38 6.52 -4.10
N LYS A 22 -0.76 5.65 -5.04
CA LYS A 22 -2.16 5.49 -5.45
C LYS A 22 -2.96 4.81 -4.33
N THR A 23 -2.46 3.71 -3.79
CA THR A 23 -3.09 2.99 -2.68
C THR A 23 -3.23 3.88 -1.44
N GLU A 24 -2.20 4.67 -1.10
CA GLU A 24 -2.28 5.66 -0.01
C GLU A 24 -3.43 6.67 -0.20
N LYS A 25 -3.66 7.12 -1.44
CA LYS A 25 -4.78 8.03 -1.74
C LYS A 25 -6.13 7.36 -1.57
N GLU A 26 -6.26 6.07 -1.93
CA GLU A 26 -7.50 5.33 -1.74
C GLU A 26 -7.77 5.09 -0.25
N ILE A 27 -6.76 4.69 0.53
CA ILE A 27 -6.85 4.56 1.99
C ILE A 27 -7.31 5.88 2.62
N GLN A 28 -6.70 7.01 2.23
CA GLN A 28 -7.09 8.33 2.74
C GLN A 28 -8.54 8.73 2.42
N LYS A 29 -9.15 8.17 1.37
CA LYS A 29 -10.58 8.41 1.11
C LYS A 29 -11.43 7.71 2.15
N PHE A 30 -11.12 6.46 2.47
CA PHE A 30 -11.82 5.73 3.53
C PHE A 30 -11.62 6.37 4.90
N GLU A 31 -10.40 6.74 5.26
CA GLU A 31 -10.11 7.42 6.53
C GLU A 31 -10.90 8.74 6.67
N LYS A 32 -11.02 9.51 5.59
CA LYS A 32 -11.82 10.75 5.57
C LYS A 32 -13.32 10.48 5.59
N GLN A 33 -13.78 9.44 4.90
CA GLN A 33 -15.19 9.07 4.85
C GLN A 33 -15.68 8.63 6.24
N TYR A 34 -14.90 7.76 6.88
CA TYR A 34 -15.25 7.15 8.17
C TYR A 34 -14.74 7.93 9.38
N HIS A 35 -13.89 8.94 9.17
CA HIS A 35 -13.27 9.76 10.22
C HIS A 35 -12.48 8.93 11.26
N ILE A 36 -11.89 7.82 10.82
CA ILE A 36 -11.06 6.92 11.63
C ILE A 36 -9.75 6.64 10.91
N SER A 37 -8.71 6.28 11.67
CA SER A 37 -7.45 5.84 11.08
C SER A 37 -7.54 4.40 10.56
N SER A 38 -6.67 4.04 9.62
CA SER A 38 -6.53 2.65 9.18
C SER A 38 -6.17 1.69 10.34
N ASP A 39 -5.42 2.16 11.34
CA ASP A 39 -5.05 1.34 12.50
C ASP A 39 -6.27 1.05 13.40
N ASP A 40 -7.13 2.05 13.60
CA ASP A 40 -8.39 1.88 14.34
C ASP A 40 -9.34 0.97 13.56
N PHE A 41 -9.43 1.13 12.25
CA PHE A 41 -10.21 0.28 11.37
C PHE A 41 -9.81 -1.21 11.50
N LEU A 42 -8.51 -1.52 11.47
CA LEU A 42 -8.01 -2.90 11.56
C LEU A 42 -8.23 -3.54 12.93
N THR A 43 -8.27 -2.74 14.00
CA THR A 43 -8.29 -3.23 15.38
C THR A 43 -9.69 -3.29 15.98
N ALA A 44 -10.58 -2.39 15.59
CA ALA A 44 -11.83 -2.15 16.30
C ALA A 44 -13.11 -2.19 15.43
N TYR A 45 -13.00 -2.26 14.10
CA TYR A 45 -14.16 -2.19 13.21
C TYR A 45 -14.47 -3.54 12.54
N THR A 46 -15.76 -3.82 12.38
CA THR A 46 -16.31 -4.91 11.57
C THR A 46 -17.04 -4.33 10.35
N SER A 47 -17.44 -5.19 9.41
CA SER A 47 -18.17 -4.72 8.22
C SER A 47 -19.53 -4.12 8.55
N ASP A 48 -20.18 -4.57 9.62
CA ASP A 48 -21.46 -4.02 10.11
C ASP A 48 -21.34 -2.57 10.62
N ASP A 49 -20.13 -2.12 10.95
CA ASP A 49 -19.86 -0.76 11.45
C ASP A 49 -19.64 0.25 10.30
N LEU A 50 -19.51 -0.22 9.06
CA LEU A 50 -19.31 0.63 7.89
C LEU A 50 -20.63 0.86 7.15
N SER A 51 -20.90 2.11 6.77
CA SER A 51 -22.06 2.47 5.95
C SER A 51 -22.09 1.77 4.59
N GLY A 52 -20.93 1.41 4.03
CA GLY A 52 -20.79 0.61 2.81
C GLY A 52 -20.75 -0.91 3.05
N GLY A 53 -20.92 -1.35 4.30
CA GLY A 53 -20.96 -2.76 4.68
C GLY A 53 -19.69 -3.53 4.31
N ASP A 54 -19.89 -4.77 3.87
CA ASP A 54 -18.82 -5.69 3.46
C ASP A 54 -17.97 -5.16 2.29
N GLU A 55 -18.55 -4.38 1.37
CA GLU A 55 -17.84 -3.89 0.18
C GLU A 55 -16.72 -2.91 0.56
N ASP A 56 -17.04 -1.91 1.38
CA ASP A 56 -16.07 -0.94 1.88
C ASP A 56 -15.05 -1.62 2.79
N TYR A 57 -15.50 -2.58 3.62
CA TYR A 57 -14.63 -3.32 4.52
C TYR A 57 -13.57 -4.11 3.76
N ILE A 58 -13.98 -4.90 2.77
CA ILE A 58 -13.08 -5.71 1.95
C ILE A 58 -12.15 -4.81 1.13
N SER A 59 -12.68 -3.73 0.55
CA SER A 59 -11.89 -2.81 -0.28
C SER A 59 -10.82 -2.11 0.55
N TRP A 60 -11.18 -1.55 1.70
CA TRP A 60 -10.23 -0.84 2.56
C TRP A 60 -9.17 -1.78 3.13
N MET A 61 -9.57 -2.97 3.61
CA MET A 61 -8.60 -3.98 4.06
C MET A 61 -7.67 -4.42 2.92
N GLY A 62 -8.20 -4.55 1.71
CA GLY A 62 -7.43 -4.87 0.51
C GLY A 62 -6.36 -3.82 0.22
N GLU A 63 -6.74 -2.53 0.24
CA GLU A 63 -5.80 -1.42 0.02
C GLU A 63 -4.73 -1.35 1.10
N ILE A 64 -5.07 -1.56 2.38
CA ILE A 64 -4.09 -1.61 3.48
C ILE A 64 -3.07 -2.73 3.26
N LYS A 65 -3.52 -3.94 2.93
CA LYS A 65 -2.62 -5.08 2.65
C LYS A 65 -1.75 -4.83 1.42
N LEU A 66 -2.32 -4.20 0.39
CA LEU A 66 -1.59 -3.84 -0.81
C LEU A 66 -0.49 -2.81 -0.50
N ARG A 67 -0.79 -1.80 0.33
CA ARG A 67 0.20 -0.82 0.79
C ARG A 67 1.40 -1.50 1.45
N GLU A 68 1.14 -2.42 2.37
CA GLU A 68 2.18 -3.17 3.09
C GLU A 68 3.04 -3.98 2.13
N ALA A 69 2.42 -4.73 1.21
CA ALA A 69 3.14 -5.51 0.21
C ALA A 69 4.03 -4.65 -0.70
N LEU A 70 3.52 -3.49 -1.16
CA LEU A 70 4.28 -2.56 -2.00
C LEU A 70 5.45 -1.94 -1.23
N LEU A 71 5.26 -1.62 0.05
CA LEU A 71 6.32 -1.07 0.89
C LEU A 71 7.44 -2.10 1.13
N GLU A 72 7.09 -3.35 1.41
CA GLU A 72 8.06 -4.45 1.55
C GLU A 72 8.82 -4.70 0.23
N GLU A 73 8.13 -4.64 -0.91
CA GLU A 73 8.78 -4.76 -2.22
C GLU A 73 9.78 -3.62 -2.47
N ILE A 74 9.42 -2.37 -2.15
CA ILE A 74 10.32 -1.22 -2.28
C ILE A 74 11.57 -1.40 -1.40
N LYS A 75 11.39 -1.84 -0.14
CA LYS A 75 12.50 -2.11 0.77
C LYS A 75 13.45 -3.16 0.20
N ALA A 76 12.92 -4.30 -0.23
CA ALA A 76 13.70 -5.39 -0.80
C ALA A 76 14.47 -4.95 -2.06
N LEU A 77 13.84 -4.17 -2.95
CA LEU A 77 14.50 -3.66 -4.16
C LEU A 77 15.62 -2.66 -3.84
N ARG A 78 15.43 -1.80 -2.84
CA ARG A 78 16.46 -0.85 -2.39
C ARG A 78 17.63 -1.53 -1.69
N GLU A 79 17.38 -2.61 -0.94
CA GLU A 79 18.44 -3.43 -0.35
C GLU A 79 19.31 -4.06 -1.44
N ILE A 80 18.70 -4.58 -2.52
CA ILE A 80 19.43 -5.13 -3.67
C ILE A 80 20.25 -4.03 -4.38
N GLU A 81 19.69 -2.83 -4.54
CA GLU A 81 20.37 -1.68 -5.16
C GLU A 81 21.58 -1.21 -4.31
N TYR A 82 21.48 -1.25 -2.98
CA TYR A 82 22.54 -0.78 -2.07
C TYR A 82 23.68 -1.80 -1.89
N VAL A 83 23.38 -3.10 -1.96
CA VAL A 83 24.36 -4.16 -1.69
C VAL A 83 25.22 -4.54 -2.93
N CYS A 84 24.85 -4.14 -4.16
CA CYS A 84 25.42 -4.65 -5.42
C CYS A 84 25.96 -3.58 -6.39
#